data_AF-A0AAJ6BL16-F1
#
_entry.id   AF-A0AAJ6BL16-F1
#
_cell.length_a   1.000
_cell.length_b   1.000
_cell.length_c   1.000
_cell.angle_alpha   90.00
_cell.angle_beta   90.00
_cell.angle_gamma   90.00
#
_symmetry.space_group_name_H-M   'P 1'
#
loop_
_entity.id
_entity.type
_entity.pdbx_description
1 polymer ?
#
loop_
_entity_poly.entity_id
_entity_poly.type
_entity_poly.pdbx_seq_one_letter_code
_entity_poly.pdbx_strand_id
1 'polypeptide(L)'
;MPVTVQIDEMRSSGATKSRAMTKCSDQPLSVRTIKDAAESATAKATRAWMMRMLRWGAGASNIDFLANLLEEIGLRTSREAVRGHGEWLAERGYLTISHFEAVTVYRLTRQGDELGRGIIIDEGVMAISLADVEDDEAVKISTRAPGPPT
;
A
#
# COMPACT_ATOMS: atom_id res chain seq x y z
N MET A 1 11.01 -26.66 59.40
CA MET A 1 11.14 -28.10 59.14
C MET A 1 9.91 -28.57 58.34
N PRO A 2 10.10 -29.35 57.26
CA PRO A 2 9.09 -29.62 56.23
C PRO A 2 8.34 -30.94 56.47
N VAL A 3 7.09 -31.05 56.00
CA VAL A 3 6.38 -32.34 55.72
C VAL A 3 5.37 -32.08 54.59
N THR A 4 5.73 -32.40 53.34
CA THR A 4 5.32 -33.58 52.55
C THR A 4 3.86 -33.55 52.08
N VAL A 5 3.65 -33.27 50.78
CA VAL A 5 2.41 -33.58 50.05
C VAL A 5 2.75 -34.64 49.01
N GLN A 6 1.99 -35.74 49.02
CA GLN A 6 2.19 -36.90 48.17
C GLN A 6 1.88 -36.62 46.71
N ILE A 7 2.76 -37.14 45.85
CA ILE A 7 2.65 -37.19 44.39
C ILE A 7 1.79 -38.41 44.05
N ASP A 8 0.72 -38.21 43.28
CA ASP A 8 0.03 -39.31 42.60
C ASP A 8 0.46 -39.32 41.13
N GLU A 9 1.17 -40.37 40.75
CA GLU A 9 1.60 -40.67 39.39
C GLU A 9 0.40 -41.11 38.56
N MET A 10 -0.11 -40.24 37.69
CA MET A 10 -0.81 -40.70 36.49
C MET A 10 0.14 -40.70 35.30
N ARG A 11 0.70 -41.88 35.04
CA ARG A 11 1.23 -42.26 33.73
C ARG A 11 0.14 -42.06 32.67
N SER A 12 0.42 -41.24 31.67
CA SER A 12 -0.09 -41.50 30.33
C SER A 12 0.82 -40.90 29.26
N SER A 13 1.47 -41.83 28.56
CA SER A 13 1.72 -41.82 27.12
C SER A 13 2.53 -40.65 26.52
N GLY A 14 3.76 -40.99 26.15
CA GLY A 14 4.68 -40.11 25.46
C GLY A 14 4.16 -39.62 24.11
N ALA A 15 4.24 -38.31 23.93
CA ALA A 15 4.46 -37.67 22.65
C ALA A 15 5.26 -36.40 22.91
N THR A 16 6.59 -36.53 23.02
CA THR A 16 7.51 -35.40 23.05
C THR A 16 7.48 -34.73 21.68
N LYS A 17 6.49 -33.87 21.42
CA LYS A 17 6.53 -32.96 20.29
C LYS A 17 7.60 -31.93 20.61
N SER A 18 8.81 -32.23 20.14
CA SER A 18 9.96 -31.33 20.13
C SER A 18 9.54 -30.02 19.49
N ARG A 19 9.21 -29.02 20.30
CA ARG A 19 8.99 -27.66 19.86
C ARG A 19 10.36 -27.14 19.47
N ALA A 20 10.70 -27.28 18.19
CA ALA A 20 11.85 -26.63 17.60
C ALA A 20 11.75 -25.15 17.97
N MET A 21 12.59 -24.71 18.90
CA MET A 21 12.90 -23.31 19.07
C MET A 21 13.50 -22.88 17.73
N THR A 22 12.69 -22.22 16.90
CA THR A 22 13.20 -21.41 15.80
C THR A 22 14.17 -20.45 16.46
N LYS A 23 15.48 -20.72 16.33
CA LYS A 23 16.53 -19.79 16.73
C LYS A 23 16.19 -18.48 16.02
N CYS A 24 15.72 -17.50 16.78
CA CYS A 24 15.68 -16.12 16.33
C CYS A 24 17.15 -15.78 16.09
N SER A 25 17.53 -15.74 14.81
CA SER A 25 18.88 -15.44 14.39
C SER A 25 19.11 -13.96 14.70
N ASP A 26 19.70 -13.66 15.86
CA ASP A 26 20.17 -12.33 16.28
C ASP A 26 21.38 -11.85 15.45
N GLN A 27 21.34 -12.05 14.13
CA GLN A 27 22.28 -11.37 13.25
C GLN A 27 21.79 -9.94 13.01
N PRO A 28 22.62 -8.91 13.27
CA PRO A 28 22.23 -7.54 12.96
C PRO A 28 21.98 -7.43 11.46
N LEU A 29 20.79 -6.96 11.09
CA LEU A 29 20.42 -6.71 9.70
C LEU A 29 21.47 -5.79 9.08
N SER A 30 22.00 -6.17 7.92
CA SER A 30 22.98 -5.34 7.23
C SER A 30 22.34 -4.00 6.83
N VAL A 31 23.12 -2.91 6.86
CA VAL A 31 22.66 -1.57 6.43
C VAL A 31 22.07 -1.62 5.02
N ARG A 32 22.64 -2.45 4.14
CA ARG A 32 22.13 -2.67 2.78
C ARG A 32 20.72 -3.26 2.80
N THR A 33 20.48 -4.29 3.60
CA THR A 33 19.15 -4.93 3.74
C THR A 33 18.11 -3.94 4.24
N ILE A 34 18.47 -3.09 5.21
CA ILE A 34 17.57 -2.05 5.74
C ILE A 34 17.25 -1.02 4.65
N LYS A 35 18.27 -0.57 3.91
CA LYS A 35 18.10 0.38 2.81
C LYS A 35 17.19 -0.19 1.71
N ASP A 36 17.47 -1.40 1.24
CA ASP A 36 16.69 -2.06 0.18
C ASP A 36 15.22 -2.25 0.61
N ALA A 37 15.01 -2.60 1.89
CA ALA A 37 13.67 -2.70 2.46
C ALA A 37 12.95 -1.35 2.54
N ALA A 38 13.65 -0.28 2.93
CA ALA A 38 13.09 1.07 2.99
C ALA A 38 12.72 1.59 1.59
N GLU A 39 13.57 1.37 0.59
CA GLU A 39 13.30 1.72 -0.80
C GLU A 39 12.08 0.95 -1.34
N SER A 40 12.00 -0.35 -1.07
CA SER A 40 10.85 -1.18 -1.43
C SER A 40 9.55 -0.68 -0.77
N ALA A 41 9.59 -0.41 0.54
CA ALA A 41 8.44 0.11 1.27
C ALA A 41 7.98 1.47 0.73
N THR A 42 8.92 2.36 0.43
CA THR A 42 8.63 3.68 -0.17
C THR A 42 7.97 3.51 -1.53
N ALA A 43 8.52 2.65 -2.40
CA ALA A 43 7.94 2.41 -3.72
C ALA A 43 6.53 1.82 -3.66
N LYS A 44 6.23 0.97 -2.67
CA LYS A 44 4.88 0.43 -2.43
C LYS A 44 3.91 1.50 -1.94
N ALA A 45 4.37 2.36 -1.02
CA ALA A 45 3.60 3.47 -0.50
C ALA A 45 3.28 4.50 -1.59
N THR A 46 4.26 4.88 -2.41
CA THR A 46 4.07 5.84 -3.51
C THR A 46 3.02 5.34 -4.49
N ARG A 47 3.08 4.07 -4.91
CA ARG A 47 2.06 3.48 -5.79
C ARG A 47 0.67 3.53 -5.15
N ALA A 48 0.55 3.18 -3.86
CA ALA A 48 -0.73 3.21 -3.17
C ALA A 48 -1.31 4.63 -3.09
N TRP A 49 -0.48 5.63 -2.79
CA TRP A 49 -0.89 7.03 -2.76
C TRP A 49 -1.27 7.56 -4.14
N MET A 50 -0.57 7.17 -5.21
CA MET A 50 -0.99 7.49 -6.58
C MET A 50 -2.39 6.97 -6.88
N MET A 51 -2.68 5.71 -6.53
CA MET A 51 -4.03 5.14 -6.69
C MET A 51 -5.07 5.95 -5.91
N ARG A 52 -4.75 6.36 -4.68
CA ARG A 52 -5.67 7.14 -3.83
C ARG A 52 -5.94 8.53 -4.39
N MET A 53 -4.89 9.26 -4.77
CA MET A 53 -4.99 10.59 -5.35
C MET A 53 -5.80 10.58 -6.65
N LEU A 54 -5.58 9.57 -7.50
CA LEU A 54 -6.38 9.40 -8.71
C LEU A 54 -7.86 9.15 -8.38
N ARG A 55 -8.18 8.34 -7.36
CA ARG A 55 -9.58 8.13 -6.93
C ARG A 55 -10.23 9.42 -6.45
N TRP A 56 -9.50 10.25 -5.70
CA TRP A 56 -9.99 11.57 -5.27
C TRP A 56 -10.14 12.56 -6.43
N GLY A 57 -9.23 12.52 -7.42
CA GLY A 57 -9.23 13.35 -8.62
C GLY A 57 -10.14 12.85 -9.73
N ALA A 58 -11.30 12.27 -9.42
CA ALA A 58 -12.27 11.74 -10.40
C ALA A 58 -11.70 10.68 -11.37
N GLY A 59 -10.65 9.98 -10.97
CA GLY A 59 -10.08 8.84 -11.68
C GLY A 59 -8.98 9.16 -12.69
N ALA A 60 -8.56 10.42 -12.85
CA ALA A 60 -7.47 10.77 -13.76
C ALA A 60 -6.67 11.97 -13.26
N SER A 61 -5.36 11.97 -13.52
CA SER A 61 -4.48 13.11 -13.23
C SER A 61 -3.26 13.09 -14.13
N ASN A 62 -2.69 14.27 -14.38
CA ASN A 62 -1.37 14.37 -14.97
C ASN A 62 -0.27 14.03 -13.96
N ILE A 63 0.90 13.65 -14.48
CA ILE A 63 2.08 13.25 -13.69
C ILE A 63 2.59 14.37 -12.77
N ASP A 64 2.49 15.63 -13.20
CA ASP A 64 3.05 16.78 -12.48
C ASP A 64 2.28 17.05 -11.20
N PHE A 65 0.96 17.02 -11.31
CA PHE A 65 0.07 17.16 -10.18
C PHE A 65 0.26 16.03 -9.18
N LEU A 66 0.43 14.78 -9.64
CA LEU A 66 0.72 13.66 -8.75
C LEU A 66 2.08 13.79 -8.06
N ALA A 67 3.11 14.22 -8.78
CA ALA A 67 4.43 14.44 -8.20
C ALA A 67 4.39 15.51 -7.10
N ASN A 68 3.69 16.62 -7.35
CA ASN A 68 3.52 17.68 -6.37
C ASN A 68 2.75 17.22 -5.14
N LEU A 69 1.64 16.50 -5.31
CA LEU A 69 0.86 15.96 -4.19
C LEU A 69 1.65 14.95 -3.36
N LEU A 70 2.44 14.09 -4.00
CA LEU A 70 3.33 13.17 -3.30
C LEU A 70 4.37 13.92 -2.46
N GLU A 71 4.94 14.99 -3.02
CA GLU A 71 5.87 15.86 -2.28
C GLU A 71 5.20 16.54 -1.08
N GLU A 72 3.97 17.03 -1.23
CA GLU A 72 3.19 17.67 -0.15
C GLU A 72 2.92 16.73 1.03
N ILE A 73 2.73 15.43 0.78
CA ILE A 73 2.56 14.43 1.83
C ILE A 73 3.90 13.84 2.34
N GLY A 74 5.02 14.43 1.94
CA GLY A 74 6.36 14.04 2.39
C GLY A 74 7.01 12.89 1.62
N LEU A 75 6.35 12.34 0.59
CA LEU A 75 6.92 11.35 -0.32
C LEU A 75 7.67 12.05 -1.46
N ARG A 76 8.86 12.57 -1.14
CA ARG A 76 9.75 13.24 -2.11
C ARG A 76 10.15 12.29 -3.23
N THR A 77 9.40 12.33 -4.32
CA THR A 77 9.54 11.46 -5.48
C THR A 77 9.76 12.33 -6.71
N SER A 78 10.82 12.09 -7.46
CA SER A 78 11.06 12.83 -8.69
C SER A 78 9.97 12.51 -9.73
N ARG A 79 9.72 13.43 -10.67
CA ARG A 79 8.80 13.19 -11.80
C ARG A 79 9.12 11.89 -12.52
N GLU A 80 10.40 11.57 -12.71
CA GLU A 80 10.81 10.33 -13.38
C GLU A 80 10.50 9.07 -12.55
N ALA A 81 10.63 9.14 -11.23
CA ALA A 81 10.22 8.04 -10.36
C ALA A 81 8.69 7.86 -10.36
N VAL A 82 7.92 8.96 -10.36
CA VAL A 82 6.45 8.89 -10.54
C VAL A 82 6.11 8.28 -11.90
N ARG A 83 6.86 8.61 -12.96
CA ARG A 83 6.70 8.00 -14.29
C ARG A 83 6.86 6.49 -14.24
N GLY A 84 7.97 6.03 -13.67
CA GLY A 84 8.25 4.59 -13.53
C GLY A 84 7.20 3.86 -12.68
N HIS A 85 6.67 4.49 -11.64
CA HIS A 85 5.56 3.91 -10.87
C HIS A 85 4.26 3.84 -11.68
N GLY A 86 3.95 4.87 -12.47
CA GLY A 86 2.80 4.89 -13.36
C GLY A 86 2.88 3.82 -14.47
N GLU A 87 4.05 3.64 -15.06
CA GLU A 87 4.34 2.58 -16.04
C GLU A 87 4.17 1.20 -15.41
N TRP A 88 4.76 0.96 -14.23
CA TRP A 88 4.60 -0.30 -13.51
C TRP A 88 3.13 -0.65 -13.21
N LEU A 89 2.33 0.36 -12.82
CA LEU A 89 0.90 0.19 -12.56
C LEU A 89 0.11 -0.07 -13.85
N ALA A 90 0.50 0.56 -14.96
CA ALA A 90 -0.14 0.36 -16.27
C ALA A 90 0.18 -1.02 -16.86
N GLU A 91 1.41 -1.52 -16.72
CA GLU A 91 1.80 -2.88 -17.12
C GLU A 91 0.94 -3.95 -16.44
N ARG A 92 0.43 -3.66 -15.23
CA ARG A 92 -0.47 -4.54 -14.46
C ARG A 92 -1.94 -4.31 -14.74
N GLY A 93 -2.29 -3.38 -15.62
CA GLY A 93 -3.66 -3.07 -15.98
C GLY A 93 -4.41 -2.21 -14.96
N TYR A 94 -3.73 -1.62 -13.98
CA TYR A 94 -4.36 -0.74 -12.98
C TYR A 94 -4.57 0.68 -13.51
N LEU A 95 -3.71 1.12 -14.43
CA LEU A 95 -3.79 2.42 -15.08
C LEU A 95 -3.81 2.29 -16.60
N THR A 96 -4.41 3.27 -17.27
CA THR A 96 -4.09 3.60 -18.65
C THR A 96 -3.26 4.88 -18.70
N ILE A 97 -2.32 4.92 -19.64
CA ILE A 97 -1.45 6.07 -19.87
C ILE A 97 -1.87 6.72 -21.18
N SER A 98 -2.15 8.01 -21.14
CA SER A 98 -2.42 8.83 -22.33
C SER A 98 -1.42 9.97 -22.38
N HIS A 99 -1.00 10.33 -23.60
CA HIS A 99 -0.09 11.44 -23.85
C HIS A 99 -0.84 12.51 -24.62
N PHE A 100 -0.89 13.72 -24.05
CA PHE A 100 -1.46 14.90 -24.68
C PHE A 100 -0.36 15.95 -24.79
N GLU A 101 0.19 16.12 -25.98
CA GLU A 101 1.36 16.97 -26.22
C GLU A 101 2.53 16.62 -25.27
N ALA A 102 2.89 17.54 -24.36
CA ALA A 102 3.95 17.36 -23.37
C ALA A 102 3.46 16.78 -22.03
N VAL A 103 2.18 16.42 -21.91
CA VAL A 103 1.55 16.00 -20.66
C VAL A 103 1.23 14.50 -20.69
N THR A 104 1.78 13.77 -19.73
CA THR A 104 1.40 12.38 -19.45
C THR A 104 0.26 12.36 -18.43
N VAL A 105 -0.84 11.71 -18.79
CA VAL A 105 -2.05 11.55 -17.97
C VAL A 105 -2.24 10.08 -17.62
N TYR A 106 -2.39 9.81 -16.33
CA TYR A 106 -2.78 8.52 -15.80
C TYR A 106 -4.28 8.49 -15.53
N ARG A 107 -4.93 7.38 -15.87
CA ARG A 107 -6.33 7.15 -15.60
C ARG A 107 -6.53 5.78 -14.98
N LEU A 108 -7.36 5.71 -13.94
CA LEU A 108 -7.73 4.45 -13.29
C LEU A 108 -8.52 3.57 -14.25
N THR A 109 -8.14 2.29 -14.29
CA THR A 109 -9.02 1.25 -14.80
C THR A 109 -9.99 0.81 -13.70
N ARG A 110 -10.95 -0.04 -14.06
CA ARG A 110 -11.83 -0.70 -13.08
C ARG A 110 -11.02 -1.48 -12.03
N GLN A 111 -10.01 -2.23 -12.46
CA GLN A 111 -9.12 -2.98 -11.56
C GLN A 111 -8.27 -2.05 -10.70
N GLY A 112 -7.85 -0.90 -11.25
CA GLY A 112 -7.17 0.13 -10.47
C GLY A 112 -8.03 0.70 -9.35
N ASP A 113 -9.31 1.00 -9.61
CA ASP A 113 -10.23 1.45 -8.55
C ASP A 113 -10.44 0.36 -7.48
N GLU A 114 -10.57 -0.91 -7.88
CA GLU A 114 -10.66 -2.04 -6.95
C GLU A 114 -9.40 -2.18 -6.07
N LEU A 115 -8.21 -2.03 -6.65
CA LEU A 115 -6.94 -1.99 -5.91
C LEU A 115 -6.88 -0.80 -4.95
N GLY A 116 -7.27 0.40 -5.40
CA GLY A 116 -7.32 1.61 -4.58
C GLY A 116 -8.40 1.62 -3.48
N ARG A 117 -9.32 0.64 -3.49
CA ARG A 117 -10.27 0.35 -2.41
C ARG A 117 -9.79 -0.74 -1.46
N GLY A 118 -8.68 -1.42 -1.78
CA GLY A 118 -8.21 -2.59 -1.05
C GLY A 118 -9.05 -3.85 -1.29
N ILE A 119 -9.85 -3.89 -2.38
CA ILE A 119 -10.58 -5.10 -2.80
C ILE A 119 -9.60 -6.10 -3.41
N ILE A 120 -8.71 -5.61 -4.26
CA ILE A 120 -7.58 -6.37 -4.80
C ILE A 120 -6.35 -6.08 -3.94
N ILE A 121 -5.52 -7.09 -3.69
CA ILE A 121 -4.25 -6.97 -2.99
C ILE A 121 -3.12 -7.31 -3.97
N ASP A 122 -2.17 -6.40 -4.11
CA ASP A 122 -0.96 -6.59 -4.90
C ASP A 122 0.26 -6.35 -4.00
N GLU A 123 1.22 -7.27 -3.98
CA GLU A 123 2.41 -7.17 -3.12
C GLU A 123 3.28 -5.94 -3.40
N GLY A 124 3.18 -5.38 -4.61
CA GLY A 124 3.88 -4.17 -5.04
C GLY A 124 3.18 -2.88 -4.63
N VAL A 125 2.01 -2.96 -4.00
CA VAL A 125 1.23 -1.81 -3.56
C VAL A 125 0.90 -1.94 -2.09
N MET A 126 1.23 -0.91 -1.30
CA MET A 126 0.92 -0.92 0.12
C MET A 126 -0.59 -0.88 0.32
N ALA A 127 -1.13 -1.76 1.16
CA ALA A 127 -2.52 -1.68 1.56
C ALA A 127 -2.72 -0.45 2.47
N ILE A 128 -3.45 0.55 1.99
CA ILE A 128 -3.83 1.71 2.80
C ILE A 128 -5.15 1.36 3.50
N SER A 129 -5.11 1.22 4.83
CA SER A 129 -6.31 1.00 5.64
C SER A 129 -7.09 2.30 5.81
N LEU A 130 -8.39 2.26 5.55
CA LEU A 130 -9.32 3.40 5.42
C LEU A 130 -9.79 4.00 6.75
N ALA A 131 -9.12 3.75 7.87
CA ALA A 131 -9.60 4.22 9.18
C ALA A 131 -9.73 5.76 9.29
N ASP A 132 -9.17 6.53 8.35
CA ASP A 132 -9.13 7.99 8.40
C ASP A 132 -9.93 8.72 7.30
N VAL A 133 -10.79 8.05 6.50
CA VAL A 133 -11.58 8.75 5.46
C VAL A 133 -13.04 8.28 5.44
N GLU A 134 -13.82 8.78 6.38
CA GLU A 134 -15.31 8.79 6.31
C GLU A 134 -15.83 9.70 5.17
N ASP A 135 -14.96 10.43 4.47
CA ASP A 135 -15.31 11.51 3.53
C ASP A 135 -15.20 11.16 2.01
N ASP A 136 -15.29 9.89 1.62
CA ASP A 136 -15.47 9.56 0.18
C ASP A 136 -16.82 10.16 -0.36
N GLU A 137 -17.75 10.57 0.51
CA GLU A 137 -18.95 11.35 0.14
C GLU A 137 -18.66 12.85 -0.09
N ALA A 138 -17.75 13.48 0.65
CA ALA A 138 -17.44 14.92 0.49
C ALA A 138 -16.82 15.23 -0.88
N VAL A 139 -15.99 14.31 -1.40
CA VAL A 139 -15.40 14.41 -2.75
C VAL A 139 -16.46 14.24 -3.85
N LYS A 140 -17.48 13.39 -3.63
CA LYS A 140 -18.61 13.23 -4.56
C LYS A 140 -19.49 14.47 -4.62
N ILE A 141 -19.62 15.21 -3.52
CA ILE A 141 -20.40 16.45 -3.47
C ILE A 141 -19.66 17.58 -4.20
N SER A 142 -18.33 17.68 -4.04
CA SER A 142 -17.52 18.73 -4.67
C SER A 142 -17.36 18.59 -6.20
N THR A 143 -17.57 17.40 -6.76
CA THR A 143 -17.37 17.11 -8.20
C THR A 143 -18.65 17.15 -9.03
N ARG A 144 -19.81 17.40 -8.41
CA ARG A 144 -21.07 17.61 -9.12
C ARG A 144 -21.05 19.00 -9.77
N ALA A 145 -20.79 19.04 -11.08
CA ALA A 145 -20.99 20.25 -11.88
C ALA A 145 -22.43 20.77 -11.69
N PRO A 146 -22.66 22.10 -11.62
CA PRO A 146 -24.01 22.65 -11.64
C PRO A 146 -24.70 22.19 -12.94
N GLY A 147 -25.89 21.61 -12.80
CA GLY A 147 -26.69 21.18 -13.94
C GLY A 147 -26.94 22.33 -14.93
N PRO A 148 -27.19 22.02 -16.21
CA PRO A 148 -27.41 23.05 -17.21
C PRO A 148 -28.58 23.97 -16.80
N PRO A 149 -28.48 25.28 -17.07
CA PRO A 149 -29.57 26.22 -16.78
C PRO A 149 -30.83 25.79 -17.55
N THR A 150 -31.97 25.87 -16.87
CA THR A 150 -33.30 25.56 -17.41
C THR A 150 -33.86 26.70 -18.24
#